data_AF-A0AAX1JD11-F1
#
_entry.id   AF-A0AAX1JD11-F1
#
_cell.length_a   1.000
_cell.length_b   1.000
_cell.length_c   1.000
_cell.angle_alpha   90.00
_cell.angle_beta   90.00
_cell.angle_gamma   90.00
#
_symmetry.space_group_name_H-M   'P 1'
#
loop_
_entity.id
_entity.type
_entity.pdbx_description
1 polymer ?
#
loop_
_entity_poly.entity_id
_entity_poly.type
_entity_poly.pdbx_seq_one_letter_code
_entity_poly.pdbx_strand_id
1 'polypeptide(L)'
;MASDYHTGSLARAAVAIAAAEVIPIAAAVNMLSTNPCRAIGSPLTGALVPGQSADLVAVRTEPIVSVVATWSCGKQVSGPSLG
;
A
#
# COMPACT_ATOMS: atom_id res chain seq x y z
N MET A 1 -10.36 -2.85 -1.67
CA MET A 1 -11.12 -1.58 -1.81
C MET A 1 -10.73 -0.92 -3.11
N ALA A 2 -11.68 -0.39 -3.88
CA ALA A 2 -11.38 0.50 -5.00
C ALA A 2 -11.81 1.90 -4.56
N SER A 3 -10.85 2.82 -4.40
CA SER A 3 -11.14 4.22 -4.05
C SER A 3 -11.38 4.96 -5.34
N ASP A 4 -12.59 5.46 -5.55
CA ASP A 4 -12.85 6.45 -6.58
C ASP A 4 -12.02 7.72 -6.24
N TYR A 5 -10.90 7.86 -6.98
CA TYR A 5 -10.03 9.01 -7.15
C TYR A 5 -9.70 9.90 -5.93
N HIS A 6 -8.66 9.53 -5.17
CA HIS A 6 -7.68 10.51 -4.62
C HIS A 6 -6.37 9.82 -4.24
N THR A 7 -5.24 10.25 -4.80
CA THR A 7 -3.91 9.71 -4.46
C THR A 7 -3.64 9.82 -2.96
N GLY A 8 -3.41 8.69 -2.30
CA GLY A 8 -3.16 8.62 -0.85
C GLY A 8 -4.38 8.42 0.05
N SER A 9 -5.61 8.41 -0.49
CA SER A 9 -6.84 8.14 0.30
C SER A 9 -6.83 6.74 0.93
N LEU A 10 -6.37 5.73 0.18
CA LEU A 10 -6.35 4.34 0.63
C LEU A 10 -5.37 4.14 1.79
N ALA A 11 -4.14 4.66 1.68
CA ALA A 11 -3.16 4.57 2.76
C ALA A 11 -3.66 5.26 4.04
N ARG A 12 -4.31 6.43 3.91
CA ARG A 12 -4.98 7.12 5.02
C ARG A 12 -6.09 6.27 5.64
N ALA A 13 -6.96 5.67 4.82
CA ALA A 13 -8.03 4.82 5.32
C ALA A 13 -7.52 3.60 6.09
N ALA A 14 -6.49 2.91 5.58
CA ALA A 14 -5.91 1.77 6.29
C ALA A 14 -5.29 2.15 7.64
N VAL A 15 -4.54 3.26 7.68
CA VAL A 15 -3.98 3.75 8.95
C VAL A 15 -5.09 4.20 9.91
N ALA A 16 -6.13 4.89 9.42
CA ALA A 16 -7.22 5.36 10.26
C ALA A 16 -8.04 4.20 10.87
N ILE A 17 -8.37 3.18 10.08
CA ILE A 17 -9.10 2.00 10.57
C ILE A 17 -8.28 1.23 11.60
N ALA A 18 -6.96 1.11 11.38
CA ALA A 18 -6.06 0.47 12.33
C ALA A 18 -5.88 1.29 13.62
N ALA A 19 -5.77 2.61 13.51
CA ALA A 19 -5.68 3.52 14.66
C ALA A 19 -6.98 3.54 15.49
N ALA A 20 -8.12 3.27 14.86
CA ALA A 20 -9.40 3.08 15.53
C ALA A 20 -9.58 1.66 16.11
N GLU A 21 -8.54 0.82 16.07
CA GLU A 21 -8.52 -0.56 16.57
C GLU A 21 -9.61 -1.49 15.98
N VAL A 22 -10.19 -1.12 14.84
CA VAL A 22 -11.22 -1.93 14.17
C VAL A 22 -10.63 -3.23 13.65
N ILE A 23 -9.42 -3.16 13.06
CA ILE A 23 -8.62 -4.32 12.62
C ILE A 23 -7.12 -4.00 12.76
N PRO A 24 -6.24 -5.02 12.89
CA PRO A 24 -4.80 -4.80 12.88
C PRO A 24 -4.30 -4.17 11.57
N ILE A 25 -3.23 -3.36 11.64
CA ILE A 25 -2.67 -2.67 10.46
C ILE A 25 -2.31 -3.65 9.32
N ALA A 26 -1.82 -4.85 9.63
CA ALA A 26 -1.54 -5.87 8.63
C ALA A 26 -2.79 -6.30 7.86
N ALA A 27 -3.93 -6.44 8.54
CA ALA A 27 -5.19 -6.77 7.90
C ALA A 27 -5.70 -5.59 7.04
N ALA A 28 -5.57 -4.36 7.53
CA ALA A 28 -5.93 -3.16 6.78
C ALA A 28 -5.09 -3.01 5.50
N VAL A 29 -3.78 -3.27 5.57
CA VAL A 29 -2.88 -3.27 4.40
C VAL A 29 -3.30 -4.35 3.40
N ASN A 30 -3.61 -5.57 3.86
CA ASN A 30 -4.05 -6.66 2.96
C ASN A 30 -5.33 -6.31 2.19
N MET A 31 -6.24 -5.49 2.75
CA MET A 31 -7.44 -5.00 2.06
C MET A 31 -7.11 -4.08 0.87
N LEU A 32 -5.93 -3.48 0.87
CA LEU A 32 -5.42 -2.59 -0.18
C LEU A 32 -4.47 -3.27 -1.16
N SER A 33 -3.79 -4.34 -0.74
CA SER A 33 -2.75 -5.01 -1.53
C SER A 33 -3.16 -6.42 -1.96
N THR A 34 -2.99 -7.41 -1.08
CA THR A 34 -3.12 -8.84 -1.40
C THR A 34 -4.54 -9.22 -1.80
N ASN A 35 -5.57 -8.67 -1.14
CA ASN A 35 -6.96 -9.09 -1.38
C ASN A 35 -7.45 -8.67 -2.78
N PRO A 36 -7.26 -7.41 -3.23
CA PRO A 36 -7.52 -7.03 -4.63
C PRO A 36 -6.76 -7.89 -5.65
N CYS A 37 -5.46 -8.14 -5.42
CA CYS A 37 -4.64 -8.94 -6.36
C CYS A 37 -5.15 -10.37 -6.51
N ARG A 38 -5.57 -11.01 -5.40
CA ARG A 38 -6.23 -12.31 -5.43
C ARG A 38 -7.56 -12.28 -6.18
N ALA A 39 -8.38 -11.25 -5.94
CA ALA A 39 -9.68 -11.12 -6.57
C ALA A 39 -9.59 -10.99 -8.11
N ILE A 40 -8.55 -10.34 -8.63
CA ILE A 40 -8.30 -10.21 -10.07
C ILE A 40 -7.43 -11.32 -10.66
N GLY A 41 -7.01 -12.30 -9.85
CA GLY A 41 -6.16 -13.41 -10.31
C GLY A 41 -4.74 -12.99 -10.70
N SER A 42 -4.17 -11.97 -10.06
CA SER A 42 -2.78 -11.54 -10.27
C SER A 42 -1.88 -12.08 -9.14
N PRO A 43 -1.26 -13.27 -9.31
CA PRO A 43 -0.50 -13.92 -8.24
C PRO A 43 0.90 -13.34 -8.02
N LEU A 44 1.37 -12.46 -8.90
CA LEU A 44 2.74 -11.94 -8.91
C LEU A 44 2.88 -10.57 -8.26
N THR A 45 1.86 -10.06 -7.57
CA THR A 45 1.92 -8.74 -6.92
C THR A 45 1.01 -8.67 -5.69
N GLY A 46 1.20 -7.63 -4.87
CA GLY A 46 0.40 -7.35 -3.69
C GLY A 46 0.88 -7.98 -2.38
N ALA A 47 2.04 -8.66 -2.36
CA ALA A 47 2.69 -9.12 -1.14
C ALA A 47 4.23 -8.94 -1.18
N LEU A 48 4.83 -8.75 -0.01
CA LEU A 48 6.29 -8.65 0.13
C LEU A 48 6.91 -10.05 0.24
N VAL A 49 7.03 -10.74 -0.88
CA VAL A 49 7.55 -12.11 -0.96
C VAL A 49 8.58 -12.21 -2.10
N PRO A 50 9.74 -12.85 -1.90
CA PRO A 50 10.70 -13.09 -2.98
C PRO A 50 10.03 -13.78 -4.19
N GLY A 51 10.36 -13.32 -5.40
CA GLY A 51 9.78 -13.83 -6.64
C GLY A 51 8.50 -13.12 -7.10
N GLN A 52 7.92 -12.23 -6.28
CA GLN A 52 6.86 -11.31 -6.73
C GLN A 52 7.45 -10.01 -7.29
N SER A 53 6.62 -9.27 -8.03
CA SER A 53 6.95 -7.93 -8.53
C SER A 53 7.31 -7.00 -7.37
N ALA A 54 8.39 -6.23 -7.53
CA ALA A 54 8.83 -5.23 -6.58
C ALA A 54 8.02 -3.93 -6.71
N ASP A 55 6.69 -4.06 -6.59
CA ASP A 55 5.76 -2.94 -6.49
C ASP A 55 5.59 -2.58 -5.00
N LEU A 56 6.11 -1.42 -4.61
CA LEU A 56 6.23 -1.00 -3.21
C LEU A 56 5.69 0.40 -3.01
N VAL A 57 5.16 0.66 -1.81
CA VAL A 57 4.76 2.00 -1.38
C VAL A 57 5.32 2.24 0.02
N ALA A 58 6.07 3.32 0.20
CA ALA A 58 6.48 3.79 1.51
C ALA A 58 5.45 4.79 2.03
N VAL A 59 4.93 4.53 3.24
CA VAL A 59 3.93 5.38 3.90
C VAL A 59 4.53 5.90 5.19
N ARG A 60 4.56 7.23 5.32
CA ARG A 60 4.79 7.88 6.62
C ARG A 60 3.45 7.98 7.33
N THR A 61 3.39 7.60 8.60
CA THR A 61 2.15 7.59 9.39
C THR A 61 1.95 8.86 10.22
N GLU A 62 3.02 9.60 10.53
CA GLU A 62 2.99 10.79 11.39
C GLU A 62 3.81 11.96 10.79
N PRO A 63 3.48 13.22 11.10
CA PRO A 63 2.28 13.66 11.81
C PRO A 63 1.00 13.55 10.97
N ILE A 64 1.16 13.43 9.64
CA ILE A 64 0.06 13.25 8.70
C ILE A 64 0.40 12.07 7.80
N VAL A 65 -0.54 11.14 7.68
CA VAL A 65 -0.40 9.97 6.81
C VAL A 65 -0.23 10.40 5.35
N SER A 66 0.86 9.96 4.73
CA SER A 66 1.20 10.28 3.36
C SER A 66 2.04 9.18 2.72
N VAL A 67 1.77 8.87 1.46
CA VAL A 67 2.70 8.12 0.60
C VAL A 67 3.89 9.02 0.31
N VAL A 68 5.09 8.55 0.66
CA VAL A 68 6.33 9.33 0.47
C VAL A 68 7.16 8.84 -0.70
N ALA A 69 7.01 7.58 -1.10
CA ALA A 69 7.65 7.02 -2.29
C ALA A 69 6.88 5.82 -2.81
N THR A 70 6.97 5.61 -4.12
CA THR A 70 6.35 4.48 -4.83
C THR A 70 7.37 3.87 -5.77
N TRP A 71 7.44 2.54 -5.77
CA TRP A 71 8.20 1.76 -6.74
C TRP A 71 7.25 0.91 -7.55
N SER A 72 7.54 0.78 -8.84
CA SER A 72 6.90 -0.21 -9.71
C SER A 72 7.96 -1.04 -10.40
N CYS A 73 7.83 -2.37 -10.31
CA CYS A 73 8.81 -3.33 -10.81
C CYS A 73 10.26 -3.00 -10.39
N GLY A 74 10.46 -2.56 -9.15
CA GLY A 74 11.77 -2.21 -8.59
C GLY A 74 12.32 -0.83 -8.99
N LYS A 75 11.60 -0.07 -9.82
CA LYS A 75 11.98 1.30 -10.20
C LYS A 75 11.17 2.31 -9.39
N GLN A 76 11.84 3.29 -8.79
CA GLN A 76 11.15 4.38 -8.12
C GLN A 76 10.42 5.24 -9.16
N VAL A 77 9.11 5.41 -9.00
CA VAL A 77 8.25 6.20 -9.91
C VAL A 77 7.73 7.48 -9.26
N SER A 78 7.83 7.60 -7.93
CA SER A 78 7.44 8.80 -7.19
C SER A 78 8.19 8.91 -5.86
N GLY A 79 8.26 10.12 -5.32
CA GLY A 79 8.94 10.44 -4.06
C GLY A 79 10.39 10.87 -4.23
N PRO A 80 11.03 11.36 -3.14
CA PRO A 80 12.46 11.66 -3.15
C PRO A 80 13.26 10.37 -3.26
N SER A 81 14.41 10.43 -3.93
CA SER A 81 15.36 9.32 -3.99
C SER A 81 15.76 8.94 -2.57
N LEU A 82 15.41 7.73 -2.14
CA LEU A 82 15.93 7.17 -0.90
C LEU A 82 17.31 6.58 -1.24
N GLY A 83 18.34 7.42 -1.10
CA GLY A 83 19.74 7.03 -1.20
C GLY A 83 20.22 6.32 0.05
#